data_AF-A0A3B9BX21-F1
#
_entry.id   AF-A0A3B9BX21-F1
#
_cell.length_a   1.000
_cell.length_b   1.000
_cell.length_c   1.000
_cell.angle_alpha   90.00
_cell.angle_beta   90.00
_cell.angle_gamma   90.00
#
_symmetry.space_group_name_H-M   'P 1'
#
loop_
_entity.id
_entity.type
_entity.pdbx_description
1 polymer ?
#
loop_
_entity_poly.entity_id
_entity_poly.type
_entity_poly.pdbx_seq_one_letter_code
_entity_poly.pdbx_strand_id
1 'polypeptide(L)'
;MVVLRAENAALVAEIKVTVGDLVAAGTVVLTTELMKMRHDLRAPIDGRVTVIHVGLGAELAGGEALVSFEAAHVATTVADVKLDRADMLEFETRVSLLSDDTRADAVAKRHAKGFRTARE
;
A
#
# COMPACT_ATOMS: atom_id res chain seq x y z
N MET A 1 -21.80 -0.47 8.39
CA MET A 1 -21.10 0.29 9.45
C MET A 1 -20.28 -0.68 10.27
N VAL A 2 -18.95 -0.49 10.29
CA VAL A 2 -18.00 -1.33 11.06
C VAL A 2 -17.49 -0.52 12.24
N VAL A 3 -17.40 -1.13 13.43
CA VAL A 3 -16.95 -0.45 14.64
C VAL A 3 -15.68 -1.12 15.14
N LEU A 4 -14.60 -0.36 15.23
CA LEU A 4 -13.38 -0.77 15.92
C LEU A 4 -13.60 -0.62 17.42
N ARG A 5 -13.28 -1.66 18.18
CA ARG A 5 -13.49 -1.74 19.63
C ARG A 5 -12.16 -1.97 20.35
N ALA A 6 -12.08 -1.54 21.60
CA ALA A 6 -10.95 -1.84 22.47
C ALA A 6 -10.92 -3.34 22.78
N GLU A 7 -9.74 -3.97 22.71
CA GLU A 7 -9.59 -5.37 23.15
C GLU A 7 -9.55 -5.47 24.68
N ASN A 8 -8.75 -4.62 25.32
CA ASN A 8 -8.46 -4.66 26.74
C ASN A 8 -8.56 -3.25 27.34
N ALA A 9 -8.49 -3.16 28.67
CA ALA A 9 -8.40 -1.87 29.35
C ALA A 9 -7.10 -1.14 29.00
N ALA A 10 -7.16 0.14 28.66
CA ALA A 10 -6.01 0.95 28.25
C ALA A 10 -6.33 2.45 28.32
N LEU A 11 -5.33 3.31 28.13
CA LEU A 11 -5.51 4.75 27.92
C LEU A 11 -5.40 5.10 26.45
N VAL A 12 -6.21 6.05 25.97
CA VAL A 12 -6.04 6.61 24.61
C VAL A 12 -4.82 7.52 24.59
N ALA A 13 -3.72 7.06 23.97
CA ALA A 13 -2.47 7.80 23.92
C ALA A 13 -2.45 8.81 22.77
N GLU A 14 -2.95 8.43 21.59
CA GLU A 14 -2.99 9.28 20.39
C GLU A 14 -4.19 8.93 19.51
N ILE A 15 -4.75 9.94 18.83
CA ILE A 15 -5.76 9.78 17.78
C ILE A 15 -5.13 10.33 16.49
N LYS A 16 -5.03 9.49 15.44
CA LYS A 16 -4.30 9.79 14.20
C LYS A 16 -5.22 10.15 13.02
N VAL A 17 -6.53 10.13 13.24
CA VAL A 17 -7.55 10.39 12.22
C VAL A 17 -8.59 11.38 12.72
N THR A 18 -9.32 11.98 11.79
CA THR A 18 -10.45 12.86 12.04
C THR A 18 -11.72 12.31 11.42
N VAL A 19 -12.88 12.77 11.90
CA VAL A 19 -14.16 12.42 11.29
C VAL A 19 -14.20 12.95 9.88
N GLY A 20 -14.51 12.08 8.92
CA GLY A 20 -14.57 12.37 7.50
C GLY A 20 -13.39 11.83 6.70
N ASP A 21 -12.30 11.40 7.34
CA ASP A 21 -11.11 10.87 6.66
C ASP A 21 -11.40 9.55 5.94
N LEU A 22 -10.81 9.38 4.76
CA LEU A 22 -10.75 8.10 4.05
C LEU A 22 -9.48 7.36 4.46
N VAL A 23 -9.63 6.14 4.97
CA VAL A 23 -8.53 5.29 5.43
C VAL A 23 -8.58 3.93 4.76
N ALA A 24 -7.42 3.41 4.37
CA ALA A 24 -7.31 2.05 3.88
C ALA A 24 -7.28 1.07 5.05
N ALA A 25 -7.67 -0.19 4.80
CA ALA A 25 -7.48 -1.27 5.74
C ALA A 25 -6.00 -1.36 6.15
N GLY A 26 -5.76 -1.46 7.46
CA GLY A 26 -4.41 -1.49 8.02
C GLY A 26 -3.79 -0.12 8.35
N THR A 27 -4.39 0.99 7.92
CA THR A 27 -3.97 2.34 8.36
C THR A 27 -4.13 2.46 9.87
N VAL A 28 -3.12 3.00 10.57
CA VAL A 28 -3.20 3.23 12.02
C VAL A 28 -4.15 4.40 12.29
N VAL A 29 -5.18 4.17 13.11
CA VAL A 29 -6.22 5.17 13.40
C VAL A 29 -6.07 5.79 14.78
N LEU A 30 -5.59 5.03 15.77
CA LEU A 30 -5.32 5.51 17.11
C LEU A 30 -4.31 4.59 17.80
N THR A 31 -3.67 5.10 18.85
CA THR A 31 -2.70 4.35 19.66
C THR A 31 -3.18 4.33 21.10
N THR A 32 -3.23 3.14 21.72
CA THR A 32 -3.52 2.98 23.14
C THR A 32 -2.24 2.75 23.94
N GLU A 33 -2.27 3.03 25.24
CA GLU A 33 -1.18 2.75 26.17
C GLU A 33 -1.70 1.89 27.34
N LEU A 34 -1.01 0.78 27.59
CA LEU A 34 -1.25 -0.10 28.73
C LEU A 34 0.09 -0.56 29.28
N MET A 35 0.30 -0.43 30.59
CA MET A 35 1.54 -0.88 31.25
C MET A 35 2.82 -0.32 30.60
N LYS A 36 2.82 0.98 30.23
CA LYS A 36 3.91 1.67 29.50
C LYS A 36 4.20 1.11 28.09
N MET A 37 3.31 0.28 27.56
CA MET A 37 3.40 -0.28 26.22
C MET A 37 2.34 0.36 25.32
N ARG A 38 2.78 0.83 24.15
CA ARG A 38 1.90 1.44 23.16
C ARG A 38 1.47 0.42 22.11
N HIS A 39 0.19 0.42 21.78
CA HIS A 39 -0.41 -0.48 20.80
C HIS A 39 -1.16 0.33 19.75
N ASP A 40 -0.76 0.16 18.49
CA ASP A 40 -1.40 0.78 17.35
C ASP A 40 -2.63 -0.02 16.94
N LEU A 41 -3.79 0.64 16.93
CA LEU A 41 -5.02 0.07 16.39
C LEU A 41 -5.21 0.54 14.95
N ARG A 42 -5.56 -0.41 14.09
CA ARG A 42 -5.63 -0.22 12.65
C ARG A 42 -7.07 -0.30 12.15
N ALA A 43 -7.36 0.41 11.06
CA ALA A 43 -8.64 0.32 10.38
C ALA A 43 -8.87 -1.11 9.88
N PRO A 44 -10.02 -1.75 10.18
CA PRO A 44 -10.29 -3.13 9.77
C PRO A 44 -10.70 -3.26 8.30
N ILE A 45 -11.12 -2.15 7.67
CA ILE A 45 -11.63 -2.09 6.30
C ILE A 45 -11.17 -0.80 5.62
N ASP A 46 -11.23 -0.78 4.30
CA ASP A 46 -11.22 0.47 3.53
C ASP A 46 -12.52 1.22 3.83
N GLY A 47 -12.41 2.47 4.26
CA GLY A 47 -13.59 3.19 4.71
C GLY A 47 -13.38 4.63 5.08
N ARG A 48 -14.50 5.31 5.27
CA ARG A 48 -14.58 6.66 5.81
C ARG A 48 -14.80 6.61 7.31
N VAL A 49 -14.01 7.37 8.07
CA VAL A 49 -14.23 7.59 9.50
C VAL A 49 -15.51 8.39 9.69
N THR A 50 -16.50 7.83 10.38
CA THR A 50 -17.80 8.46 10.59
C THR A 50 -17.92 9.05 11.99
N VAL A 51 -17.41 8.36 13.01
CA VAL A 51 -17.48 8.77 14.41
C VAL A 51 -16.23 8.32 15.14
N ILE A 52 -15.68 9.20 15.99
CA ILE A 52 -14.66 8.86 16.98
C ILE A 52 -15.35 8.99 18.33
N HIS A 53 -15.45 7.87 19.05
CA HIS A 53 -16.24 7.76 20.30
C HIS A 53 -15.45 8.17 21.54
N VAL A 54 -14.13 8.32 21.41
CA VAL A 54 -13.21 8.49 22.53
C VAL A 54 -12.35 9.74 22.38
N GLY A 55 -11.95 10.32 23.51
CA GLY A 55 -11.03 11.45 23.57
C GLY A 55 -9.60 11.05 23.89
N LEU A 56 -8.66 11.94 23.61
CA LEU A 56 -7.26 11.80 24.06
C LEU A 56 -7.21 11.68 25.59
N GLY A 57 -6.44 10.72 26.10
CA GLY A 57 -6.29 10.47 27.53
C GLY A 57 -7.45 9.72 28.20
N ALA A 58 -8.49 9.31 27.44
CA ALA A 58 -9.61 8.55 27.99
C ALA A 58 -9.17 7.15 28.45
N GLU A 59 -9.70 6.70 29.58
CA GLU A 59 -9.62 5.30 30.01
C GLU A 59 -10.64 4.47 29.26
N LEU A 60 -10.20 3.31 28.77
CA LEU A 60 -11.00 2.37 28.00
C LEU A 60 -11.24 1.10 28.80
N ALA A 61 -12.43 0.52 28.62
CA ALA A 61 -12.69 -0.87 28.99
C ALA A 61 -12.65 -1.79 27.75
N GLY A 62 -12.43 -3.09 27.96
CA GLY A 62 -12.54 -4.08 26.89
C GLY A 62 -13.94 -4.07 26.26
N GLY A 63 -14.00 -4.09 24.93
CA GLY A 63 -15.22 -4.07 24.13
C GLY A 63 -15.80 -2.68 23.83
N GLU A 64 -15.26 -1.62 24.42
CA GLU A 64 -15.72 -0.24 24.22
C GLU A 64 -15.53 0.20 22.77
N ALA A 65 -16.48 0.97 22.23
CA ALA A 65 -16.41 1.45 20.86
C ALA A 65 -15.40 2.60 20.75
N LEU A 66 -14.52 2.55 19.74
CA LEU A 66 -13.46 3.54 19.55
C LEU A 66 -13.70 4.41 18.33
N VAL A 67 -13.82 3.77 17.16
CA VAL A 67 -13.98 4.46 15.87
C VAL A 67 -14.97 3.68 15.02
N SER A 68 -15.88 4.40 14.36
CA SER A 68 -16.85 3.82 13.43
C SER A 68 -16.51 4.20 11.99
N PHE A 69 -16.64 3.22 11.11
CA PHE A 69 -16.32 3.31 9.70
C PHE A 69 -17.53 2.98 8.83
N GLU A 70 -17.65 3.72 7.73
CA GLU A 70 -18.50 3.37 6.61
C GLU A 70 -17.61 2.84 5.48
N ALA A 71 -17.99 1.73 4.86
CA ALA A 71 -17.18 1.14 3.79
C ALA A 71 -17.10 2.10 2.60
N ALA A 72 -15.89 2.33 2.12
CA ALA A 72 -15.63 3.23 1.00
C ALA A 72 -14.40 2.72 0.23
N HIS A 73 -14.42 2.87 -1.09
CA HIS A 73 -13.28 2.49 -1.91
C HIS A 73 -12.15 3.51 -1.70
N VAL A 74 -11.08 3.09 -1.04
CA VAL A 74 -9.84 3.87 -0.96
C VAL A 74 -8.91 3.35 -2.05
N ALA A 75 -8.65 4.18 -3.06
CA ALA A 75 -7.70 3.82 -4.10
C ALA A 75 -6.30 3.76 -3.48
N THR A 76 -5.80 2.55 -3.24
CA THR A 76 -4.41 2.34 -2.85
C THR A 76 -3.54 2.68 -4.04
N THR A 77 -2.99 3.90 -4.04
CA THR A 77 -1.89 4.24 -4.95
C THR A 77 -0.68 3.49 -4.44
N VAL A 78 -0.42 2.31 -4.99
CA VAL A 78 0.88 1.66 -4.78
C VAL A 78 1.89 2.65 -5.35
N ALA A 79 2.69 3.26 -4.48
CA ALA A 79 3.77 4.10 -4.95
C ALA A 79 4.64 3.24 -5.86
N ASP A 80 4.75 3.62 -7.12
CA ASP A 80 5.70 3.03 -8.05
C ASP A 80 7.09 3.37 -7.53
N VAL A 81 7.60 2.52 -6.63
CA VAL A 81 8.94 2.70 -6.08
C VAL A 81 9.91 2.35 -7.20
N LYS A 82 10.19 3.35 -8.04
CA LYS A 82 11.29 3.31 -8.99
C LYS A 82 12.58 3.33 -8.19
N LEU A 83 13.04 2.15 -7.81
CA LEU A 83 14.39 1.94 -7.31
C LEU A 83 15.35 2.21 -8.47
N ASP A 84 16.41 2.98 -8.22
CA ASP A 84 17.47 3.32 -9.17
C ASP A 84 18.40 2.11 -9.41
N ARG A 85 17.84 1.05 -9.99
CA ARG A 85 18.53 -0.21 -10.26
C ARG A 85 19.44 -0.10 -11.49
N ALA A 86 20.64 0.42 -11.27
CA ALA A 86 21.67 0.54 -12.30
C ALA A 86 22.04 -0.82 -12.94
N ASP A 87 21.95 -1.92 -12.18
CA ASP A 87 22.10 -3.29 -12.65
C ASP A 87 21.03 -3.69 -13.69
N MET A 88 19.78 -3.23 -13.49
CA MET A 88 18.70 -3.46 -14.45
C MET A 88 18.96 -2.73 -15.78
N LEU A 89 19.47 -1.50 -15.72
CA LEU A 89 19.80 -0.72 -16.92
C LEU A 89 20.92 -1.39 -17.74
N GLU A 90 21.93 -1.94 -17.07
CA GLU A 90 22.99 -2.70 -17.75
C GLU A 90 22.42 -3.97 -18.42
N PHE A 91 21.54 -4.69 -17.72
CA PHE A 91 20.87 -5.87 -18.25
C PHE A 91 20.01 -5.53 -19.48
N GLU A 92 19.16 -4.50 -19.40
CA GLU A 92 18.31 -4.05 -20.50
C GLU A 92 19.15 -3.63 -21.72
N THR A 93 20.24 -2.90 -21.48
CA THR A 93 21.18 -2.51 -22.54
C THR A 93 21.74 -3.75 -23.24
N ARG A 94 22.21 -4.74 -22.47
CA ARG A 94 22.78 -5.98 -23.03
C ARG A 94 21.75 -6.83 -23.76
N VAL A 95 20.53 -6.93 -23.23
CA VAL A 95 19.42 -7.67 -23.85
C VAL A 95 18.99 -7.02 -25.16
N SER A 96 18.95 -5.68 -25.20
CA SER A 96 18.56 -4.93 -26.40
C SER A 96 19.45 -5.26 -27.60
N LEU A 97 20.77 -5.40 -27.40
CA LEU A 97 21.72 -5.73 -28.47
C LEU A 97 21.42 -7.06 -29.17
N LEU A 98 20.73 -7.97 -28.48
CA LEU A 98 20.36 -9.26 -29.03
C LEU A 98 19.09 -9.19 -29.85
N SER A 99 18.24 -8.16 -29.69
CA SER A 99 16.96 -8.04 -30.39
C SER A 99 17.17 -7.82 -31.89
N ASP A 100 16.15 -8.19 -32.67
CA ASP A 100 16.23 -8.04 -34.13
C ASP A 100 16.15 -6.55 -34.53
N ASP A 101 15.45 -5.73 -33.74
CA ASP A 101 15.31 -4.28 -33.92
C ASP A 101 16.66 -3.56 -33.94
N THR A 102 17.63 -3.99 -33.13
CA THR A 102 18.96 -3.37 -33.09
C THR A 102 19.95 -4.03 -34.07
N ARG A 103 19.53 -5.05 -34.82
CA ARG A 103 20.39 -5.88 -35.69
C ARG A 103 19.97 -5.80 -37.16
N ALA A 104 19.54 -4.62 -37.61
CA ALA A 104 18.98 -4.36 -38.93
C ALA A 104 19.79 -4.97 -40.09
N ASP A 105 21.11 -4.86 -40.08
CA ASP A 105 21.96 -5.43 -41.14
C ASP A 105 21.91 -6.96 -41.21
N ALA A 106 21.84 -7.63 -40.05
CA ALA A 106 21.77 -9.09 -39.99
C ALA A 106 20.39 -9.60 -40.40
N VAL A 107 19.33 -8.88 -39.99
CA VAL A 107 17.94 -9.15 -40.38
C VAL A 107 17.76 -8.97 -41.89
N ALA A 108 18.20 -7.84 -42.45
CA ALA A 108 18.14 -7.55 -43.88
C ALA A 108 18.87 -8.60 -44.73
N LYS A 109 20.05 -9.05 -44.31
CA LYS A 109 20.79 -10.15 -44.99
C LYS A 109 20.03 -11.47 -44.98
N ARG A 110 19.24 -11.73 -43.94
CA ARG A 110 18.46 -12.97 -43.80
C ARG A 110 17.20 -12.91 -44.66
N HIS A 111 16.49 -11.78 -44.64
CA HIS A 111 15.33 -11.51 -45.48
C HIS A 111 15.67 -11.47 -46.96
N ALA A 112 16.82 -10.91 -47.36
CA ALA A 112 17.28 -10.88 -48.75
C ALA A 112 17.47 -12.29 -49.35
N LYS A 113 17.65 -13.31 -48.50
CA LYS A 113 17.71 -14.73 -48.90
C LYS A 113 16.36 -15.44 -48.85
N GLY A 114 15.27 -14.71 -48.57
CA GLY A 114 13.92 -15.26 -48.40
C GLY A 114 13.69 -15.99 -47.07
N PHE A 115 14.63 -15.90 -46.11
CA PHE A 115 14.51 -16.57 -44.80
C PHE A 115 14.02 -15.60 -43.73
N ARG A 116 13.19 -16.08 -42.80
CA ARG A 116 12.82 -15.38 -41.56
C ARG A 116 13.94 -15.41 -40.54
N THR A 117 14.00 -14.45 -39.62
CA THR A 117 14.90 -14.49 -38.46
C THR A 117 14.52 -15.60 -37.49
N ALA A 118 15.27 -15.76 -36.39
CA ALA A 118 14.92 -16.74 -35.37
C ALA A 118 13.70 -16.32 -34.52
N ARG A 119 13.28 -15.06 -34.60
CA ARG A 119 12.20 -14.47 -33.79
C ARG A 119 10.99 -14.02 -34.61
N GLU A 120 10.92 -14.42 -35.89
CA GLU A 120 9.88 -14.16 -36.89
C GLU A 120 9.25 -15.45 -37.43
#